data_AF-A0A2T7PJL7-F1
#
_entry.id   AF-A0A2T7PJL7-F1
#
_cell.length_a   1.000
_cell.length_b   1.000
_cell.length_c   1.000
_cell.angle_alpha   90.00
_cell.angle_beta   90.00
_cell.angle_gamma   90.00
#
_symmetry.space_group_name_H-M   'P 1'
#
loop_
_entity.id
_entity.type
_entity.pdbx_description
1 polymer ?
#
loop_
_entity_poly.entity_id
_entity_poly.type
_entity_poly.pdbx_seq_one_letter_code
_entity_poly.pdbx_strand_id
1 'polypeptide(L)'
;MALATLQSKVFKYQLELGHNQEAYTAMMANPDPTRRKDCLRQLVVVLCERGELQTLVEFPYKDMQEEVEVVLEKRARSVDLATHNYYDLLYAFHIYRNNFRKAASIMCEHGMRLGQEIPGLKGLQRQAQCYLAAMNVLRLVKEDYAWIVKPVLCTKDTELPSDADSPYKHSVDGKDKQRSHDKQKVELLELSQLEKEYLLLDARLRLIRKNPDPSLMSGPTPGAHEMVGILVNAGLYDLALTVCHAFSISLYSVFSSLALRCVNLSRASSHFMVIDNNEATAAWEWLRENDIRSNTACRDGSASDHAWRLLQCYLERFEESDVRYHRCVAEKLLSEGFPLPAWLVNSFKVLSASQLFRVYLDYDLLQAAAQLCMEYLDALLGVLQGQDSPAFGLKGLLQHGPMSVWVPYTCVDQLLRALKQHQEDDSFRQLYRQLDEKIAVYQKKISELSGVS
;
A
#
# COMPACT_ATOMS: atom_id res chain seq x y z
N MET A 1 -26.54 -30.45 48.33
CA MET A 1 -27.70 -29.78 47.66
C MET A 1 -28.15 -28.51 48.39
N ALA A 2 -28.52 -28.57 49.68
CA ALA A 2 -29.01 -27.38 50.42
C ALA A 2 -28.01 -26.21 50.51
N LEU A 3 -26.72 -26.51 50.72
CA LEU A 3 -25.67 -25.50 50.78
C LEU A 3 -25.49 -24.75 49.44
N ALA A 4 -25.54 -25.48 48.32
CA ALA A 4 -25.43 -24.88 46.99
C ALA A 4 -26.63 -23.99 46.64
N THR A 5 -27.85 -24.35 47.08
CA THR A 5 -29.03 -23.47 46.93
C THR A 5 -28.94 -22.23 47.82
N LEU A 6 -28.42 -22.38 49.04
CA LEU A 6 -28.27 -21.28 49.97
C LEU A 6 -27.26 -20.25 49.46
N GLN A 7 -26.08 -20.71 49.03
CA GLN A 7 -25.04 -19.83 48.50
C GLN A 7 -25.49 -19.10 47.23
N SER A 8 -26.24 -19.75 46.33
CA SER A 8 -26.83 -19.06 45.18
C SER A 8 -27.89 -18.02 45.56
N LYS A 9 -28.64 -18.21 46.65
CA LYS A 9 -29.59 -17.20 47.16
C LYS A 9 -28.85 -16.03 47.82
N VAL A 10 -27.87 -16.32 48.67
CA VAL A 10 -27.01 -15.31 49.30
C VAL A 10 -26.32 -14.46 48.24
N PHE A 11 -25.77 -15.09 47.20
CA PHE A 11 -25.20 -14.40 46.04
C PHE A 11 -26.20 -13.43 45.40
N LYS A 12 -27.43 -13.87 45.11
CA LYS A 12 -28.45 -13.01 44.47
C LYS A 12 -28.80 -11.81 45.34
N TYR A 13 -29.04 -12.02 46.64
CA TYR A 13 -29.34 -10.92 47.55
C TYR A 13 -28.17 -9.94 47.70
N GLN A 14 -26.94 -10.43 47.84
CA GLN A 14 -25.77 -9.55 47.95
C GLN A 14 -25.49 -8.79 46.64
N LEU A 15 -25.77 -9.41 45.49
CA LEU A 15 -25.70 -8.74 44.21
C LEU A 15 -26.76 -7.64 44.10
N GLU A 16 -28.00 -7.90 44.51
CA GLU A 16 -29.08 -6.89 44.55
C GLU A 16 -28.73 -5.71 45.48
N LEU A 17 -28.07 -5.97 46.60
CA LEU A 17 -27.63 -4.95 47.57
C LEU A 17 -26.41 -4.14 47.13
N GLY A 18 -25.69 -4.54 46.06
CA GLY A 18 -24.50 -3.84 45.58
C GLY A 18 -23.20 -4.23 46.27
N HIS A 19 -23.20 -5.23 47.14
CA HIS A 19 -22.00 -5.70 47.83
C HIS A 19 -21.21 -6.68 46.96
N ASN A 20 -20.44 -6.15 46.00
CA ASN A 20 -19.80 -6.96 44.95
C ASN A 20 -18.75 -7.95 45.48
N GLN A 21 -17.97 -7.56 46.50
CA GLN A 21 -16.96 -8.43 47.11
C GLN A 21 -17.61 -9.59 47.87
N GLU A 22 -18.72 -9.33 48.58
CA GLU A 22 -19.48 -10.34 49.32
C GLU A 22 -20.22 -11.29 48.38
N ALA A 23 -20.76 -10.77 47.27
CA ALA A 23 -21.33 -11.60 46.21
C ALA A 23 -20.27 -12.52 45.60
N TYR A 24 -19.07 -12.00 45.30
CA TYR A 24 -17.97 -12.80 44.77
C TYR A 24 -17.55 -13.92 45.74
N THR A 25 -17.42 -13.64 47.04
CA THR A 25 -17.04 -14.67 48.02
C THR A 25 -18.13 -15.74 48.18
N ALA A 26 -19.40 -15.36 48.18
CA ALA A 26 -20.53 -16.30 48.21
C ALA A 26 -20.57 -17.21 46.96
N MET A 27 -20.26 -16.66 45.79
CA MET A 27 -20.11 -17.44 44.55
C MET A 27 -18.99 -18.47 44.66
N MET A 28 -17.80 -18.06 45.14
CA MET A 28 -16.65 -18.95 45.30
C MET A 28 -16.88 -20.06 46.34
N ALA A 29 -17.65 -19.77 47.38
CA ALA A 29 -18.02 -20.73 48.42
C ALA A 29 -19.02 -21.80 47.93
N ASN A 30 -19.61 -21.66 46.73
CA ASN A 30 -20.58 -22.61 46.21
C ASN A 30 -19.90 -23.92 45.76
N PRO A 31 -20.27 -25.09 46.33
CA PRO A 31 -19.66 -26.37 45.96
C PRO A 31 -20.09 -26.90 44.59
N ASP A 32 -21.18 -26.38 44.00
CA ASP A 32 -21.69 -26.83 42.70
C ASP A 32 -21.10 -25.98 41.55
N PRO A 33 -20.31 -26.59 40.63
CA PRO A 33 -19.63 -25.85 39.56
C PRO A 33 -20.61 -25.28 38.53
N THR A 34 -21.75 -25.93 38.28
CA THR A 34 -22.73 -25.46 37.29
C THR A 34 -23.37 -24.15 37.74
N ARG A 35 -23.84 -24.12 38.99
CA ARG A 35 -24.41 -22.93 39.63
C ARG A 35 -23.39 -21.82 39.81
N ARG A 36 -22.12 -22.16 40.03
CA ARG A 36 -21.04 -21.19 40.10
C ARG A 36 -20.89 -20.43 38.78
N LYS A 37 -20.96 -21.14 37.63
CA LYS A 37 -20.94 -20.53 36.29
C LYS A 37 -22.17 -19.65 36.02
N ASP A 38 -23.35 -20.07 36.47
CA ASP A 38 -24.57 -19.27 36.32
C ASP A 38 -24.53 -17.99 37.18
N CYS A 39 -24.08 -18.10 38.43
CA CYS A 39 -23.83 -16.96 39.30
C CYS A 39 -22.79 -16.01 38.67
N LEU A 40 -21.71 -16.54 38.11
CA LEU A 40 -20.68 -15.73 37.43
C LEU A 40 -21.23 -14.98 36.23
N ARG A 41 -22.03 -15.63 35.38
CA ARG A 41 -22.72 -14.98 34.26
C ARG A 41 -23.58 -13.83 34.74
N GLN A 42 -24.35 -14.05 35.80
CA GLN A 42 -25.21 -13.01 36.38
C GLN A 42 -24.38 -11.86 36.98
N LEU A 43 -23.27 -12.16 37.66
CA LEU A 43 -22.35 -11.16 38.22
C LEU A 43 -21.77 -10.26 37.12
N VAL A 44 -21.22 -10.85 36.06
CA VAL A 44 -20.61 -10.11 34.93
C VAL A 44 -21.63 -9.16 34.31
N VAL A 45 -22.85 -9.64 34.06
CA VAL A 45 -23.90 -8.84 33.42
C VAL A 45 -24.32 -7.66 34.29
N VAL A 46 -24.61 -7.91 35.57
CA VAL A 46 -25.04 -6.85 36.49
C VAL A 46 -23.94 -5.82 36.73
N LEU A 47 -22.67 -6.24 36.86
CA LEU A 47 -21.55 -5.30 37.01
C LEU A 47 -21.33 -4.46 35.75
N CYS A 48 -21.51 -5.04 34.56
CA CYS A 48 -21.45 -4.29 33.32
C CYS A 48 -22.59 -3.27 33.20
N GLU A 49 -23.82 -3.65 33.56
CA GLU A 49 -24.98 -2.75 33.56
C GLU A 49 -24.85 -1.61 34.58
N ARG A 50 -24.18 -1.87 35.71
CA ARG A 50 -23.86 -0.86 36.74
C ARG A 50 -22.66 0.03 36.39
N GLY A 51 -21.89 -0.31 35.36
CA GLY A 51 -20.67 0.42 34.98
C GLY A 51 -19.49 0.23 35.93
N GLU A 52 -19.53 -0.74 36.84
CA GLU A 52 -18.47 -1.01 37.84
C GLU A 52 -17.32 -1.85 37.25
N LEU A 53 -16.79 -1.39 36.11
CA LEU A 53 -15.85 -2.14 35.25
C LEU A 53 -14.51 -2.43 35.93
N GLN A 54 -14.02 -1.52 36.78
CA GLN A 54 -12.75 -1.69 37.50
C GLN A 54 -12.80 -2.93 38.41
N THR A 55 -13.88 -3.07 39.18
CA THR A 55 -14.06 -4.20 40.09
C THR A 55 -14.07 -5.53 39.33
N LEU A 56 -14.68 -5.55 38.14
CA LEU A 56 -14.72 -6.74 37.28
C LEU A 56 -13.33 -7.15 36.79
N VAL A 57 -12.45 -6.19 36.47
CA VAL A 57 -11.08 -6.49 36.01
C VAL A 57 -10.20 -6.98 37.16
N GLU A 58 -10.33 -6.36 38.33
CA GLU A 58 -9.51 -6.61 39.51
C GLU A 58 -9.84 -7.92 40.24
N PHE A 59 -11.06 -8.45 40.09
CA PHE A 59 -11.45 -9.69 40.79
C PHE A 59 -10.50 -10.87 40.45
N PRO A 60 -10.00 -11.61 41.46
CA PRO A 60 -9.16 -12.77 41.22
C PRO A 60 -10.03 -13.98 40.88
N TYR A 61 -10.34 -14.24 39.61
CA TYR A 61 -11.28 -15.33 39.23
C TYR A 61 -10.77 -16.77 39.45
N LYS A 62 -9.53 -16.95 39.91
CA LYS A 62 -8.87 -18.27 40.13
C LYS A 62 -9.11 -19.19 38.92
N ASP A 63 -9.84 -20.30 39.11
CA ASP A 63 -10.09 -21.32 38.08
C ASP A 63 -11.21 -20.96 37.09
N MET A 64 -11.88 -19.82 37.27
CA MET A 64 -13.02 -19.41 36.43
C MET A 64 -12.66 -18.32 35.42
N GLN A 65 -11.38 -18.00 35.27
CA GLN A 65 -10.95 -16.97 34.32
C GLN A 65 -11.41 -17.28 32.89
N GLU A 66 -11.27 -18.52 32.44
CA GLU A 66 -11.71 -18.94 31.10
C GLU A 66 -13.22 -18.77 30.91
N GLU A 67 -14.02 -19.02 31.94
CA GLU A 67 -15.48 -18.84 31.88
C GLU A 67 -15.86 -17.35 31.77
N VAL A 68 -15.14 -16.45 32.46
CA VAL A 68 -15.33 -15.01 32.29
C VAL A 68 -14.98 -14.57 30.88
N GLU A 69 -13.84 -15.04 30.35
CA GLU A 69 -13.41 -14.76 28.96
C GLU A 69 -14.51 -15.20 27.97
N VAL A 70 -15.01 -16.43 28.09
CA VAL A 70 -16.08 -16.96 27.21
C VAL A 70 -17.38 -16.15 27.33
N VAL A 71 -17.76 -15.71 28.53
CA VAL A 71 -18.98 -14.92 28.74
C VAL A 71 -18.83 -13.52 28.14
N LEU A 72 -17.69 -12.86 28.38
CA LEU A 72 -17.40 -11.55 27.83
C LEU A 72 -17.28 -11.58 26.30
N GLU A 73 -16.62 -12.57 25.72
CA GLU A 73 -16.53 -12.75 24.28
C GLU A 73 -17.91 -12.96 23.64
N LYS A 74 -18.74 -13.83 24.23
CA LYS A 74 -20.10 -14.08 23.74
C LYS A 74 -20.95 -12.81 23.79
N ARG A 75 -20.86 -12.06 24.90
CA ARG A 75 -21.55 -10.78 25.06
C ARG A 75 -21.05 -9.76 24.04
N ALA A 76 -19.73 -9.61 23.91
CA ALA A 76 -19.12 -8.70 22.95
C ALA A 76 -19.63 -8.97 21.54
N ARG A 77 -19.63 -10.23 21.09
CA ARG A 77 -20.13 -10.65 19.76
C ARG A 77 -21.64 -10.47 19.55
N SER A 78 -22.44 -10.55 20.63
CA SER A 78 -23.90 -10.47 20.54
C SER A 78 -24.49 -9.07 20.68
N VAL A 79 -23.77 -8.16 21.36
CA VAL A 79 -24.28 -6.83 21.70
C VAL A 79 -23.90 -5.83 20.60
N ASP A 80 -24.79 -4.86 20.38
CA ASP A 80 -24.56 -3.73 19.49
C ASP A 80 -23.40 -2.84 20.01
N LEU A 81 -22.42 -2.62 19.14
CA LEU A 81 -21.20 -1.84 19.38
C LEU A 81 -21.49 -0.39 19.81
N ALA A 82 -22.67 0.14 19.50
CA ALA A 82 -23.06 1.50 19.88
C ALA A 82 -23.45 1.65 21.36
N THR A 83 -23.85 0.55 22.03
CA THR A 83 -24.49 0.63 23.35
C THR A 83 -23.54 0.37 24.51
N HIS A 84 -22.72 -0.68 24.42
CA HIS A 84 -21.81 -1.10 25.48
C HIS A 84 -20.46 -1.55 24.91
N ASN A 85 -19.37 -0.93 25.38
CA ASN A 85 -18.01 -1.22 24.92
C ASN A 85 -17.42 -2.47 25.59
N TYR A 86 -18.03 -3.64 25.36
CA TYR A 86 -17.53 -4.92 25.89
C TYR A 86 -16.12 -5.27 25.36
N TYR A 87 -15.77 -4.85 24.15
CA TYR A 87 -14.43 -5.06 23.59
C TYR A 87 -13.36 -4.28 24.35
N ASP A 88 -13.63 -3.03 24.76
CA ASP A 88 -12.70 -2.21 25.53
C ASP A 88 -12.50 -2.80 26.94
N LEU A 89 -13.57 -3.30 27.55
CA LEU A 89 -13.51 -4.03 28.83
C LEU A 89 -12.69 -5.31 28.72
N LEU A 90 -12.93 -6.11 27.68
CA LEU A 90 -12.23 -7.35 27.44
C LEU A 90 -10.73 -7.08 27.16
N TYR A 91 -10.43 -6.02 26.42
CA TYR A 91 -9.06 -5.54 26.23
C TYR A 91 -8.38 -5.18 27.55
N ALA A 92 -9.02 -4.33 28.37
CA ALA A 92 -8.49 -3.95 29.68
C ALA A 92 -8.26 -5.18 30.59
N PHE A 93 -9.18 -6.14 30.55
CA PHE A 93 -9.08 -7.40 31.28
C PHE A 93 -7.85 -8.22 30.88
N HIS A 94 -7.56 -8.33 29.58
CA HIS A 94 -6.39 -9.07 29.11
C HIS A 94 -5.07 -8.32 29.35
N ILE A 95 -5.06 -6.98 29.24
CA ILE A 95 -3.89 -6.16 29.56
C ILE A 95 -3.53 -6.30 31.04
N TYR A 96 -4.52 -6.24 31.94
CA TYR A 96 -4.28 -6.38 33.39
C TYR A 96 -3.66 -7.74 33.77
N ARG A 97 -3.99 -8.82 33.04
CA ARG A 97 -3.37 -10.16 33.22
C ARG A 97 -2.09 -10.39 32.41
N ASN A 98 -1.56 -9.38 31.72
CA ASN A 98 -0.41 -9.52 30.81
C ASN A 98 -0.64 -10.52 29.66
N ASN A 99 -1.90 -10.76 29.29
CA ASN A 99 -2.28 -11.63 28.17
C ASN A 99 -2.33 -10.82 26.86
N PHE A 100 -1.19 -10.26 26.47
CA PHE A 100 -1.05 -9.32 25.34
C PHE A 100 -1.54 -9.90 24.01
N ARG A 101 -1.24 -11.17 23.73
CA ARG A 101 -1.65 -11.81 22.48
C ARG A 101 -3.17 -11.91 22.31
N LYS A 102 -3.88 -12.30 23.38
CA LYS A 102 -5.36 -12.33 23.39
C LYS A 102 -5.93 -10.91 23.29
N ALA A 103 -5.35 -9.95 24.03
CA ALA A 103 -5.77 -8.54 23.96
C ALA A 103 -5.70 -7.99 22.52
N ALA A 104 -4.61 -8.28 21.79
CA ALA A 104 -4.47 -7.87 20.40
C ALA A 104 -5.50 -8.55 19.48
N SER A 105 -5.75 -9.85 19.67
CA SER A 105 -6.77 -10.59 18.91
C SER A 105 -8.16 -9.97 19.04
N ILE A 106 -8.52 -9.55 20.26
CA ILE A 106 -9.82 -8.96 20.58
C ILE A 106 -9.96 -7.57 19.96
N MET A 107 -8.90 -6.76 19.98
CA MET A 107 -8.90 -5.46 19.30
C MET A 107 -8.95 -5.60 17.78
N CYS A 108 -8.29 -6.60 17.19
CA CYS A 108 -8.44 -6.88 15.77
C CYS A 108 -9.87 -7.32 15.41
N GLU A 109 -10.47 -8.22 16.19
CA GLU A 109 -11.87 -8.63 16.00
C GLU A 109 -12.82 -7.42 16.12
N HIS A 110 -12.60 -6.57 17.12
CA HIS A 110 -13.34 -5.33 17.33
C HIS A 110 -13.24 -4.40 16.11
N GLY A 111 -12.03 -4.16 15.61
CA GLY A 111 -11.78 -3.33 14.43
C GLY A 111 -12.48 -3.87 13.18
N MET A 112 -12.42 -5.20 12.97
CA MET A 112 -13.11 -5.84 11.84
C MET A 112 -14.63 -5.66 11.89
N ARG A 113 -15.24 -5.86 13.07
CA ARG A 113 -16.68 -5.64 13.26
C ARG A 113 -17.08 -4.18 13.10
N LEU A 114 -16.29 -3.24 13.65
CA LEU A 114 -16.52 -1.81 13.49
C LEU A 114 -16.56 -1.39 12.02
N GLY A 115 -15.67 -1.95 11.19
CA GLY A 115 -15.63 -1.66 9.75
C GLY A 115 -16.84 -2.21 8.96
N GLN A 116 -17.57 -3.18 9.50
CA GLN A 116 -18.76 -3.77 8.88
C GLN A 116 -20.06 -3.13 9.39
N GLU A 117 -20.16 -2.93 10.71
CA GLU A 117 -21.42 -2.55 11.37
C GLU A 117 -21.58 -1.02 11.49
N ILE A 118 -20.49 -0.26 11.62
CA ILE A 118 -20.54 1.19 11.83
C ILE A 118 -19.95 1.90 10.60
N PRO A 119 -20.77 2.22 9.58
CA PRO A 119 -20.31 3.01 8.45
C PRO A 119 -20.00 4.45 8.88
N GLY A 120 -19.14 5.11 8.11
CA GLY A 120 -18.81 6.52 8.26
C GLY A 120 -17.49 6.79 8.99
N LEU A 121 -17.12 8.08 9.01
CA LEU A 121 -15.80 8.54 9.47
C LEU A 121 -15.49 8.13 10.91
N LYS A 122 -16.48 8.19 11.81
CA LYS A 122 -16.30 7.83 13.23
C LYS A 122 -16.02 6.33 13.40
N GLY A 123 -16.70 5.47 12.66
CA GLY A 123 -16.48 4.02 12.67
C GLY A 123 -15.07 3.67 12.18
N LEU A 124 -14.67 4.24 11.04
CA LEU A 124 -13.32 4.07 10.47
C LEU A 124 -12.21 4.57 11.40
N GLN A 125 -12.41 5.71 12.08
CA GLN A 125 -11.45 6.21 13.07
C GLN A 125 -11.31 5.28 14.27
N ARG A 126 -12.43 4.73 14.79
CA ARG A 126 -12.38 3.73 15.86
C ARG A 126 -11.71 2.44 15.38
N GLN A 127 -11.98 2.01 14.15
CA GLN A 127 -11.28 0.88 13.54
C GLN A 127 -9.76 1.11 13.48
N ALA A 128 -9.32 2.30 13.07
CA ALA A 128 -7.90 2.68 13.08
C ALA A 128 -7.28 2.57 14.47
N GLN A 129 -7.98 3.10 15.48
CA GLN A 129 -7.53 3.05 16.88
C GLN A 129 -7.42 1.60 17.38
N CYS A 130 -8.36 0.73 17.00
CA CYS A 130 -8.33 -0.69 17.38
C CYS A 130 -7.11 -1.41 16.76
N TYR A 131 -6.83 -1.19 15.48
CA TYR A 131 -5.64 -1.77 14.84
C TYR A 131 -4.34 -1.22 15.42
N LEU A 132 -4.26 0.08 15.73
CA LEU A 132 -3.10 0.66 16.41
C LEU A 132 -2.91 0.07 17.81
N ALA A 133 -3.98 -0.10 18.58
CA ALA A 133 -3.91 -0.75 19.89
C ALA A 133 -3.43 -2.20 19.77
N ALA A 134 -3.96 -2.96 18.82
CA ALA A 134 -3.52 -4.33 18.56
C ALA A 134 -2.04 -4.41 18.16
N MET A 135 -1.58 -3.53 17.24
CA MET A 135 -0.18 -3.45 16.84
C MET A 135 0.75 -3.13 18.02
N ASN A 136 0.38 -2.12 18.83
CA ASN A 136 1.17 -1.73 20.00
C ASN A 136 1.31 -2.88 21.00
N VAL A 137 0.23 -3.63 21.21
CA VAL A 137 0.23 -4.77 22.13
C VAL A 137 0.98 -5.98 21.56
N LEU A 138 0.87 -6.24 20.26
CA LEU A 138 1.68 -7.29 19.61
C LEU A 138 3.18 -7.00 19.69
N ARG A 139 3.59 -5.74 19.63
CA ARG A 139 5.01 -5.34 19.81
C ARG A 139 5.54 -5.60 21.21
N LEU A 140 4.67 -5.80 22.21
CA LEU A 140 5.07 -6.23 23.56
C LEU A 140 5.29 -7.74 23.66
N VAL A 141 4.78 -8.51 22.69
CA VAL A 141 4.96 -9.96 22.59
C VAL A 141 6.26 -10.24 21.84
N LYS A 142 6.93 -11.35 22.17
CA LYS A 142 8.10 -11.81 21.41
C LYS A 142 7.70 -12.10 19.95
N GLU A 143 8.60 -11.79 19.02
CA GLU A 143 8.36 -11.86 17.57
C GLU A 143 7.81 -13.23 17.12
N ASP A 144 8.35 -14.34 17.64
CA ASP A 144 7.93 -15.72 17.31
C ASP A 144 6.44 -16.01 17.63
N TYR A 145 5.83 -15.23 18.53
CA TYR A 145 4.47 -15.41 18.99
C TYR A 145 3.55 -14.22 18.63
N ALA A 146 4.04 -13.26 17.85
CA ALA A 146 3.34 -12.04 17.47
C ALA A 146 2.35 -12.26 16.31
N TRP A 147 1.42 -13.20 16.50
CA TRP A 147 0.40 -13.56 15.53
C TRP A 147 -0.99 -13.70 16.15
N ILE A 148 -2.00 -13.35 15.35
CA ILE A 148 -3.42 -13.37 15.71
C ILE A 148 -4.14 -14.41 14.85
N VAL A 149 -5.14 -15.08 15.42
CA VAL A 149 -6.07 -15.90 14.65
C VAL A 149 -7.19 -15.00 14.17
N LYS A 150 -7.33 -14.85 12.86
CA LYS A 150 -8.50 -14.19 12.28
C LYS A 150 -9.64 -15.21 12.26
N PRO A 151 -10.74 -15.01 12.99
CA PRO A 151 -11.93 -15.80 12.77
C PRO A 151 -12.47 -15.40 11.39
N VAL A 152 -12.24 -16.24 10.39
CA VAL A 152 -12.89 -16.07 9.08
C VAL A 152 -14.38 -16.28 9.31
N LEU A 153 -15.13 -15.18 9.38
CA LEU A 153 -16.56 -15.24 9.14
C LEU A 153 -16.69 -15.68 7.69
N CYS A 154 -17.10 -16.93 7.47
CA CYS A 154 -17.33 -17.47 6.14
C CYS A 154 -18.42 -16.60 5.49
N THR A 155 -18.03 -15.55 4.76
CA THR A 155 -18.89 -14.97 3.75
C THR A 155 -19.03 -16.05 2.70
N LYS A 156 -20.23 -16.63 2.62
CA LYS A 156 -20.60 -17.53 1.52
C LYS A 156 -20.73 -16.68 0.26
N ASP A 157 -19.63 -16.15 -0.25
CA ASP A 157 -19.65 -15.37 -1.47
C ASP A 157 -19.26 -16.27 -2.65
N THR A 158 -20.30 -16.59 -3.42
CA THR A 158 -20.23 -16.84 -4.87
C THR A 158 -19.58 -18.14 -5.33
N GLU A 159 -20.13 -19.27 -4.92
CA GLU A 159 -20.26 -20.40 -5.86
C GLU A 159 -21.71 -20.41 -6.36
N LEU A 160 -21.89 -20.19 -7.67
CA LEU A 160 -23.15 -20.40 -8.35
C LEU A 160 -23.73 -21.76 -7.91
N PRO A 161 -25.01 -21.84 -7.50
CA PRO A 161 -25.61 -23.13 -7.23
C PRO A 161 -25.66 -23.89 -8.56
N SER A 162 -24.81 -24.90 -8.71
CA SER A 162 -25.09 -25.98 -9.65
C SER A 162 -26.41 -26.60 -9.21
N ASP A 163 -27.44 -26.47 -10.04
CA ASP A 163 -28.76 -27.09 -9.89
C ASP A 163 -28.62 -28.63 -9.77
N ALA A 164 -28.35 -29.13 -8.56
CA ALA A 164 -28.36 -30.56 -8.28
C ALA A 164 -28.64 -30.95 -6.82
N ASP A 165 -28.69 -30.03 -5.86
CA ASP A 165 -28.90 -30.40 -4.45
C ASP A 165 -30.22 -29.83 -3.89
N SER A 166 -31.30 -30.57 -4.18
CA SER A 166 -32.55 -30.49 -3.43
C SER A 166 -32.37 -31.06 -2.02
N PRO A 167 -32.82 -30.37 -0.95
CA PRO A 167 -32.60 -30.77 0.44
C PRO A 167 -33.49 -31.92 0.94
N TYR A 168 -34.27 -32.57 0.05
CA TYR A 168 -35.15 -33.67 0.42
C TYR A 168 -35.04 -34.83 -0.56
N LYS A 169 -33.95 -35.61 -0.44
CA LYS A 169 -33.93 -36.99 -0.95
C LYS A 169 -33.50 -37.91 0.18
N HIS A 170 -34.47 -38.53 0.82
CA HIS A 170 -34.25 -39.65 1.71
C HIS A 170 -33.51 -40.76 0.94
N SER A 171 -32.30 -41.10 1.36
CA SER A 171 -31.66 -42.34 0.95
C SER A 171 -32.43 -43.50 1.58
N VAL A 172 -32.78 -44.50 0.79
CA VAL A 172 -33.56 -45.69 1.19
C VAL A 172 -32.77 -46.61 2.14
N ASP A 173 -31.51 -46.29 2.47
CA ASP A 173 -30.61 -47.23 3.15
C ASP A 173 -30.01 -46.69 4.46
N GLY A 174 -30.86 -46.08 5.31
CA GLY A 174 -30.72 -46.05 6.79
C GLY A 174 -29.37 -45.75 7.44
N LYS A 175 -28.41 -45.11 6.75
CA LYS A 175 -27.08 -44.79 7.27
C LYS A 175 -26.89 -43.29 7.27
N ASP A 176 -26.80 -42.74 8.48
CA ASP A 176 -26.49 -41.34 8.73
C ASP A 176 -25.19 -40.96 8.00
N LYS A 177 -25.30 -40.08 6.99
CA LYS A 177 -24.14 -39.36 6.47
C LYS A 177 -23.68 -38.40 7.57
N GLN A 178 -22.60 -38.76 8.27
CA GLN A 178 -21.91 -37.88 9.19
C GLN A 178 -21.58 -36.57 8.49
N ARG A 179 -22.10 -35.46 9.03
CA ARG A 179 -21.78 -34.10 8.59
C ARG A 179 -20.27 -33.94 8.65
N SER A 180 -19.62 -33.78 7.50
CA SER A 180 -18.22 -33.36 7.43
C SER A 180 -18.12 -32.00 8.12
N HIS A 181 -17.39 -31.92 9.23
CA HIS A 181 -17.01 -30.64 9.82
C HIS A 181 -16.25 -29.84 8.76
N ASP A 182 -16.85 -28.75 8.29
CA ASP A 182 -16.16 -27.74 7.48
C ASP A 182 -14.88 -27.35 8.22
N LYS A 183 -13.74 -27.62 7.60
CA LYS A 183 -12.43 -27.18 8.09
C LYS A 183 -12.45 -25.65 8.04
N GLN A 184 -12.73 -25.01 9.18
CA GLN A 184 -12.53 -23.57 9.34
C GLN A 184 -11.10 -23.25 8.91
N LYS A 185 -10.95 -22.53 7.80
CA LYS A 185 -9.66 -21.99 7.38
C LYS A 185 -9.26 -20.96 8.43
N VAL A 186 -8.30 -21.33 9.28
CA VAL A 186 -7.72 -20.45 10.27
C VAL A 186 -6.66 -19.62 9.56
N GLU A 187 -6.94 -18.35 9.32
CA GLU A 187 -5.96 -17.41 8.79
C GLU A 187 -5.11 -16.84 9.93
N LEU A 188 -3.80 -16.99 9.78
CA LEU A 188 -2.80 -16.44 10.68
C LEU A 188 -2.49 -15.00 10.27
N LEU A 189 -2.80 -14.03 11.12
CA LEU A 189 -2.48 -12.63 10.89
C LEU A 189 -1.20 -12.26 11.64
N GLU A 190 -0.13 -12.02 10.90
CA GLU A 190 1.13 -11.51 11.44
C GLU A 190 1.09 -9.99 11.62
N LEU A 191 2.00 -9.45 12.45
CA LEU A 191 2.16 -8.02 12.66
C LEU A 191 2.38 -7.25 11.34
N SER A 192 3.17 -7.81 10.42
CA SER A 192 3.44 -7.22 9.09
C SER A 192 2.17 -7.10 8.24
N GLN A 193 1.25 -8.04 8.37
CA GLN A 193 -0.02 -8.03 7.65
C GLN A 193 -1.00 -7.05 8.27
N LEU A 194 -1.04 -6.97 9.61
CA LEU A 194 -1.84 -5.96 10.31
C LEU A 194 -1.37 -4.53 9.99
N GLU A 195 -0.06 -4.31 9.86
CA GLU A 195 0.51 -3.04 9.41
C GLU A 195 0.05 -2.66 8.00
N LYS A 196 -0.02 -3.64 7.09
CA LYS A 196 -0.53 -3.46 5.73
C LYS A 196 -2.03 -3.15 5.71
N GLU A 197 -2.84 -3.85 6.50
CA GLU A 197 -4.28 -3.57 6.65
C GLU A 197 -4.51 -2.16 7.23
N TYR A 198 -3.73 -1.78 8.24
CA TYR A 198 -3.76 -0.43 8.81
C TYR A 198 -3.35 0.63 7.78
N LEU A 199 -2.33 0.39 6.97
CA LEU A 199 -1.89 1.32 5.92
C LEU A 199 -3.02 1.60 4.91
N LEU A 200 -3.74 0.57 4.47
CA LEU A 200 -4.91 0.75 3.60
C LEU A 200 -6.02 1.53 4.28
N LEU A 201 -6.25 1.29 5.57
CA LEU A 201 -7.25 2.03 6.33
C LEU A 201 -6.88 3.50 6.54
N ASP A 202 -5.61 3.80 6.84
CA ASP A 202 -5.09 5.16 6.92
C ASP A 202 -5.21 5.87 5.56
N ALA A 203 -4.89 5.17 4.46
CA ALA A 203 -5.08 5.70 3.12
C ALA A 203 -6.54 6.06 2.82
N ARG A 204 -7.47 5.17 3.17
CA ARG A 204 -8.91 5.41 3.06
C ARG A 204 -9.34 6.62 3.89
N LEU A 205 -8.86 6.76 5.13
CA LEU A 205 -9.18 7.89 6.01
C LEU A 205 -8.66 9.22 5.47
N ARG A 206 -7.44 9.25 4.93
CA ARG A 206 -6.87 10.45 4.31
C ARG A 206 -7.64 10.86 3.06
N LEU A 207 -8.05 9.89 2.24
CA LEU A 207 -8.92 10.13 1.08
C LEU A 207 -10.25 10.76 1.49
N ILE A 208 -10.95 10.19 2.48
CA ILE A 208 -12.24 10.73 2.97
C ILE A 208 -12.10 12.15 3.51
N ARG A 209 -10.99 12.46 4.20
CA ARG A 209 -10.72 13.82 4.70
C ARG A 209 -10.53 14.83 3.59
N LYS A 210 -9.94 14.41 2.46
CA LYS A 210 -9.72 15.26 1.29
C LYS A 210 -11.01 15.40 0.46
N ASN A 211 -11.57 14.26 0.07
CA ASN A 211 -12.78 14.15 -0.75
C ASN A 211 -13.78 13.23 -0.01
N PRO A 212 -14.86 13.78 0.57
CA PRO A 212 -15.85 13.00 1.31
C PRO A 212 -16.74 12.20 0.34
N ASP A 213 -16.19 11.15 -0.26
CA ASP A 213 -16.92 10.26 -1.16
C ASP A 213 -17.75 9.25 -0.35
N PRO A 214 -19.07 9.13 -0.61
CA PRO A 214 -19.94 8.22 0.14
C PRO A 214 -19.59 6.75 -0.08
N SER A 215 -19.01 6.40 -1.24
CA SER A 215 -18.50 5.06 -1.54
C SER A 215 -17.31 4.67 -0.67
N LEU A 216 -16.48 5.63 -0.26
CA LEU A 216 -15.35 5.39 0.64
C LEU A 216 -15.79 5.40 2.10
N MET A 217 -16.91 6.03 2.45
CA MET A 217 -17.42 6.05 3.82
C MET A 217 -18.18 4.79 4.23
N SER A 218 -18.65 4.00 3.26
CA SER A 218 -19.42 2.77 3.50
C SER A 218 -18.73 1.55 2.89
N GLY A 219 -18.96 0.37 3.45
CA GLY A 219 -18.44 -0.90 2.90
C GLY A 219 -16.98 -1.24 3.28
N PRO A 220 -16.47 -2.38 2.78
CA PRO A 220 -15.14 -2.88 3.12
C PRO A 220 -14.03 -1.96 2.58
N THR A 221 -12.85 -2.02 3.21
CA THR A 221 -11.68 -1.29 2.72
C THR A 221 -11.26 -1.88 1.37
N PRO A 222 -11.05 -1.06 0.32
CA PRO A 222 -10.72 -1.57 -1.00
C PRO A 222 -9.34 -2.24 -1.00
N GLY A 223 -9.14 -3.15 -1.96
CA GLY A 223 -7.88 -3.88 -2.10
C GLY A 223 -6.71 -2.95 -2.44
N ALA A 224 -5.47 -3.40 -2.23
CA ALA A 224 -4.29 -2.56 -2.43
C ALA A 224 -4.18 -2.00 -3.87
N HIS A 225 -4.48 -2.79 -4.90
CA HIS A 225 -4.47 -2.32 -6.29
C HIS A 225 -5.53 -1.24 -6.58
N GLU A 226 -6.75 -1.44 -6.09
CA GLU A 226 -7.84 -0.47 -6.22
C GLU A 226 -7.53 0.81 -5.47
N MET A 227 -7.01 0.68 -4.25
CA MET A 227 -6.58 1.80 -3.41
C MET A 227 -5.52 2.65 -4.11
N VAL A 228 -4.52 2.03 -4.74
CA VAL A 228 -3.51 2.75 -5.54
C VAL A 228 -4.16 3.55 -6.66
N GLY A 229 -5.11 2.96 -7.40
CA GLY A 229 -5.86 3.67 -8.44
C GLY A 229 -6.63 4.88 -7.91
N ILE A 230 -7.32 4.73 -6.78
CA ILE A 230 -8.08 5.81 -6.13
C ILE A 230 -7.13 6.92 -5.64
N LEU A 231 -6.00 6.56 -5.02
CA LEU A 231 -4.99 7.51 -4.55
C LEU A 231 -4.36 8.31 -5.68
N VAL A 232 -4.03 7.64 -6.78
CA VAL A 232 -3.47 8.25 -7.99
C VAL A 232 -4.47 9.22 -8.62
N ASN A 233 -5.74 8.82 -8.72
CA ASN A 233 -6.82 9.71 -9.21
C ASN A 233 -7.01 10.94 -8.30
N ALA A 234 -6.93 10.75 -6.98
CA ALA A 234 -7.01 11.83 -6.01
C ALA A 234 -5.75 12.71 -5.96
N GLY A 235 -4.63 12.29 -6.54
CA GLY A 235 -3.35 13.02 -6.55
C GLY A 235 -2.49 12.87 -5.28
N LEU A 236 -2.75 11.85 -4.44
CA LEU A 236 -1.97 11.53 -3.24
C LEU A 236 -0.85 10.54 -3.58
N TYR A 237 0.21 11.03 -4.24
CA TYR A 237 1.25 10.18 -4.82
C TYR A 237 2.18 9.57 -3.77
N ASP A 238 2.59 10.28 -2.72
CA ASP A 238 3.43 9.65 -1.67
C ASP A 238 2.74 8.47 -1.02
N LEU A 239 1.45 8.63 -0.74
CA LEU A 239 0.67 7.56 -0.14
C LEU A 239 0.53 6.39 -1.11
N ALA A 240 0.28 6.66 -2.40
CA ALA A 240 0.29 5.62 -3.43
C ALA A 240 1.64 4.88 -3.52
N LEU A 241 2.77 5.60 -3.44
CA LEU A 241 4.11 5.03 -3.45
C LEU A 241 4.37 4.16 -2.20
N THR A 242 3.97 4.62 -1.01
CA THR A 242 4.10 3.83 0.23
C THR A 242 3.26 2.55 0.20
N VAL A 243 2.03 2.62 -0.32
CA VAL A 243 1.17 1.43 -0.53
C VAL A 243 1.82 0.48 -1.54
N CYS A 244 2.30 0.98 -2.68
CA CYS A 244 2.95 0.12 -3.67
C CYS A 244 4.19 -0.57 -3.10
N HIS A 245 5.00 0.12 -2.29
CA HIS A 245 6.16 -0.48 -1.64
C HIS A 245 5.75 -1.57 -0.63
N ALA A 246 4.77 -1.28 0.23
CA ALA A 246 4.30 -2.22 1.25
C ALA A 246 3.67 -3.50 0.67
N PHE A 247 3.01 -3.39 -0.49
CA PHE A 247 2.36 -4.51 -1.17
C PHE A 247 3.16 -5.07 -2.37
N SER A 248 4.35 -4.54 -2.63
CA SER A 248 5.20 -4.93 -3.76
C SER A 248 4.49 -4.81 -5.12
N ILE A 249 3.66 -3.77 -5.29
CA ILE A 249 2.92 -3.44 -6.53
C ILE A 249 3.81 -2.59 -7.43
N SER A 250 3.65 -2.73 -8.76
CA SER A 250 4.37 -1.91 -9.73
C SER A 250 4.05 -0.41 -9.61
N LEU A 251 5.07 0.44 -9.60
CA LEU A 251 4.92 1.91 -9.53
C LEU A 251 4.51 2.55 -10.87
N TYR A 252 4.35 1.74 -11.93
CA TYR A 252 4.11 2.20 -13.30
C TYR A 252 2.90 3.15 -13.41
N SER A 253 1.75 2.78 -12.82
CA SER A 253 0.54 3.60 -12.86
C SER A 253 0.72 4.95 -12.15
N VAL A 254 1.50 4.96 -11.06
CA VAL A 254 1.80 6.14 -10.26
C VAL A 254 2.63 7.13 -11.08
N PHE A 255 3.74 6.68 -11.67
CA PHE A 255 4.61 7.53 -12.49
C PHE A 255 3.94 8.01 -13.79
N SER A 256 3.18 7.13 -14.47
CA SER A 256 2.42 7.52 -15.66
C SER A 256 1.40 8.63 -15.35
N SER A 257 0.64 8.49 -14.26
CA SER A 257 -0.33 9.52 -13.86
C SER A 257 0.33 10.82 -13.40
N LEU A 258 1.43 10.72 -12.65
CA LEU A 258 2.18 11.90 -12.22
C LEU A 258 2.74 12.67 -13.42
N ALA A 259 3.33 11.97 -14.40
CA ALA A 259 3.81 12.55 -15.65
C ALA A 259 2.67 13.27 -16.42
N LEU A 260 1.51 12.63 -16.53
CA LEU A 260 0.34 13.24 -17.16
C LEU A 260 -0.10 14.53 -16.44
N ARG A 261 -0.10 14.53 -15.10
CA ARG A 261 -0.43 15.74 -14.33
C ARG A 261 0.60 16.85 -14.51
N CYS A 262 1.90 16.54 -14.58
CA CYS A 262 2.95 17.52 -14.89
C CYS A 262 2.74 18.16 -16.27
N VAL A 263 2.40 17.36 -17.29
CA VAL A 263 2.08 17.85 -18.65
C VAL A 263 0.87 18.78 -18.62
N ASN A 264 -0.20 18.39 -17.94
CA ASN A 264 -1.42 19.19 -17.85
C ASN A 264 -1.15 20.54 -17.17
N LEU A 265 -0.38 20.56 -16.08
CA LEU A 265 0.02 21.81 -15.40
C LEU A 265 0.90 22.69 -16.28
N SER A 266 1.81 22.10 -17.06
CA SER A 266 2.67 22.84 -17.99
C SER A 266 1.86 23.46 -19.14
N ARG A 267 0.91 22.71 -19.70
CA ARG A 267 -0.01 23.22 -20.75
C ARG A 267 -0.89 24.33 -20.21
N ALA A 268 -1.47 24.17 -19.01
CA ALA A 268 -2.27 25.19 -18.35
C ALA A 268 -1.45 26.47 -18.10
N SER A 269 -0.18 26.34 -17.72
CA SER A 269 0.71 27.49 -17.50
C SER A 269 1.11 28.21 -18.80
N SER A 270 1.16 27.49 -19.92
CA SER A 270 1.51 28.06 -21.24
C SER A 270 0.35 28.79 -21.92
N HIS A 271 -0.89 28.45 -21.57
CA HIS A 271 -2.06 29.15 -22.06
C HIS A 271 -2.17 30.48 -21.31
N PHE A 272 -1.61 31.54 -21.90
CA PHE A 272 -1.57 32.93 -21.40
C PHE A 272 -2.96 33.59 -21.27
N MET A 273 -4.02 32.84 -20.97
CA MET A 273 -5.32 33.37 -20.61
C MET A 273 -5.56 33.00 -19.16
N VAL A 274 -5.59 34.04 -18.31
CA VAL A 274 -6.04 34.05 -16.90
C VAL A 274 -6.18 32.65 -16.31
N ILE A 275 -5.11 32.11 -15.72
CA ILE A 275 -5.27 31.00 -14.78
C ILE A 275 -6.24 31.55 -13.72
N ASP A 276 -7.44 31.00 -13.65
CA ASP A 276 -8.34 31.33 -12.55
C ASP A 276 -7.55 31.12 -11.25
N ASN A 277 -7.53 32.11 -10.36
CA ASN A 277 -6.77 32.02 -9.10
C ASN A 277 -7.05 30.71 -8.34
N ASN A 278 -8.22 30.12 -8.57
CA ASN A 278 -8.65 28.82 -8.06
C ASN A 278 -7.81 27.64 -8.58
N GLU A 279 -7.45 27.59 -9.87
CA GLU A 279 -6.65 26.50 -10.45
C GLU A 279 -5.19 26.54 -9.98
N ALA A 280 -4.60 27.73 -9.92
CA ALA A 280 -3.27 27.92 -9.34
C ALA A 280 -3.24 27.51 -7.86
N THR A 281 -4.27 27.90 -7.10
CA THR A 281 -4.41 27.51 -5.69
C THR A 281 -4.55 26.00 -5.52
N ALA A 282 -5.37 25.35 -6.37
CA ALA A 282 -5.54 23.91 -6.37
C ALA A 282 -4.23 23.16 -6.72
N ALA A 283 -3.44 23.66 -7.66
CA ALA A 283 -2.14 23.10 -8.00
C ALA A 283 -1.17 23.16 -6.81
N TRP A 284 -1.13 24.29 -6.09
CA TRP A 284 -0.29 24.44 -4.89
C TRP A 284 -0.78 23.61 -3.71
N GLU A 285 -2.10 23.44 -3.54
CA GLU A 285 -2.67 22.56 -2.54
C GLU A 285 -2.31 21.10 -2.79
N TRP A 286 -2.44 20.64 -4.05
CA TRP A 286 -1.99 19.31 -4.47
C TRP A 286 -0.50 19.09 -4.21
N LEU A 287 0.35 20.07 -4.56
CA LEU A 287 1.79 19.99 -4.30
C LEU A 287 2.11 19.89 -2.81
N ARG A 288 1.35 20.56 -1.94
CA ARG A 288 1.55 20.54 -0.48
C ARG A 288 1.22 19.19 0.14
N GLU A 289 0.26 18.47 -0.43
CA GLU A 289 -0.12 17.13 0.04
C GLU A 289 0.91 16.06 -0.30
N ASN A 290 1.81 16.37 -1.24
CA ASN A 290 2.93 15.51 -1.58
C ASN A 290 4.20 16.07 -0.90
N ASP A 291 5.02 15.20 -0.31
CA ASP A 291 6.24 15.51 0.43
C ASP A 291 7.27 16.16 -0.51
N ILE A 292 7.13 17.48 -0.71
CA ILE A 292 8.21 18.37 -1.10
C ILE A 292 8.99 18.68 0.19
N ARG A 293 9.56 17.66 0.83
CA ARG A 293 10.40 17.89 2.01
C ARG A 293 11.74 18.45 1.56
N SER A 294 11.76 19.78 1.50
CA SER A 294 12.92 20.61 1.81
C SER A 294 14.09 20.55 0.83
N ASN A 295 13.86 20.89 -0.43
CA ASN A 295 14.88 21.63 -1.19
C ASN A 295 14.31 22.94 -1.71
N THR A 296 13.96 23.81 -0.76
CA THR A 296 13.76 25.24 -0.95
C THR A 296 15.08 25.87 -1.38
N ALA A 297 15.43 25.72 -2.66
CA ALA A 297 16.46 26.53 -3.32
C ALA A 297 15.86 27.49 -4.36
N CYS A 298 14.55 27.46 -4.60
CA CYS A 298 13.92 28.44 -5.48
C CYS A 298 12.46 28.66 -5.07
N ARG A 299 12.21 29.69 -4.26
CA ARG A 299 10.84 30.20 -4.01
C ARG A 299 10.23 30.86 -5.25
N ASP A 300 10.96 30.92 -6.36
CA ASP A 300 10.65 31.72 -7.55
C ASP A 300 10.22 30.87 -8.76
N GLY A 301 9.84 29.61 -8.55
CA GLY A 301 9.34 28.72 -9.62
C GLY A 301 7.81 28.66 -9.71
N SER A 302 7.29 28.43 -10.92
CA SER A 302 5.86 28.16 -11.13
C SER A 302 5.44 26.83 -10.46
N ALA A 303 4.14 26.62 -10.26
CA ALA A 303 3.63 25.33 -9.77
C ALA A 303 4.03 24.17 -10.71
N SER A 304 4.12 24.42 -12.02
CA SER A 304 4.57 23.42 -12.99
C SER A 304 6.03 23.01 -12.77
N ASP A 305 6.92 23.95 -12.46
CA ASP A 305 8.33 23.66 -12.18
C ASP A 305 8.50 22.80 -10.92
N HIS A 306 7.67 23.05 -9.91
CA HIS A 306 7.65 22.24 -8.69
C HIS A 306 7.11 20.83 -8.94
N ALA A 307 6.12 20.68 -9.82
CA ALA A 307 5.61 19.37 -10.22
C ALA A 307 6.68 18.54 -10.96
N TRP A 308 7.45 19.16 -11.87
CA TRP A 308 8.56 18.48 -12.55
C TRP A 308 9.67 18.07 -11.60
N ARG A 309 10.01 18.92 -10.63
CA ARG A 309 10.99 18.57 -9.58
C ARG A 309 10.50 17.42 -8.71
N LEU A 310 9.21 17.40 -8.36
CA LEU A 310 8.63 16.29 -7.61
C LEU A 310 8.79 14.96 -8.36
N LEU A 311 8.47 14.95 -9.66
CA LEU A 311 8.65 13.78 -10.52
C LEU A 311 10.12 13.34 -10.56
N GLN A 312 11.05 14.27 -10.72
CA GLN A 312 12.49 13.99 -10.70
C GLN A 312 12.92 13.37 -9.36
N CYS A 313 12.54 13.96 -8.23
CA CYS A 313 12.88 13.45 -6.91
C CYS A 313 12.33 12.03 -6.65
N TYR A 314 11.13 11.73 -7.14
CA TYR A 314 10.58 10.38 -7.03
C TYR A 314 11.32 9.38 -7.91
N LEU A 315 11.70 9.74 -9.15
CA LEU A 315 12.51 8.86 -9.98
C LEU A 315 13.85 8.56 -9.30
N GLU A 316 14.57 9.58 -8.85
CA GLU A 316 15.86 9.41 -8.15
C GLU A 316 15.74 8.57 -6.88
N ARG A 317 14.62 8.66 -6.15
CA ARG A 317 14.40 7.91 -4.91
C ARG A 317 14.01 6.45 -5.13
N PHE A 318 13.22 6.16 -6.15
CA PHE A 318 12.63 4.82 -6.36
C PHE A 318 13.32 4.03 -7.48
N GLU A 319 14.23 4.64 -8.21
CA GLU A 319 14.95 4.03 -9.33
C GLU A 319 16.46 4.09 -9.06
N GLU A 320 16.99 3.03 -8.45
CA GLU A 320 18.41 2.97 -8.07
C GLU A 320 19.34 2.68 -9.26
N SER A 321 18.93 1.78 -10.17
CA SER A 321 19.77 1.34 -11.32
C SER A 321 18.98 0.86 -12.52
N ASP A 322 17.66 0.71 -12.38
CA ASP A 322 16.81 0.37 -13.50
C ASP A 322 16.44 1.64 -14.29
N VAL A 323 15.95 1.51 -15.51
CA VAL A 323 15.49 2.64 -16.33
C VAL A 323 14.03 2.45 -16.75
N ARG A 324 13.32 1.54 -16.06
CA ARG A 324 11.91 1.20 -16.30
C ARG A 324 10.97 2.39 -16.07
N TYR A 325 11.17 3.17 -15.00
CA TYR A 325 10.26 4.27 -14.69
C TYR A 325 10.61 5.53 -15.48
N HIS A 326 11.89 5.78 -15.73
CA HIS A 326 12.32 6.74 -16.74
C HIS A 326 11.65 6.45 -18.10
N ARG A 327 11.69 5.19 -18.57
CA ARG A 327 11.01 4.75 -19.81
C ARG A 327 9.50 5.00 -19.76
N CYS A 328 8.84 4.56 -18.70
CA CYS A 328 7.40 4.78 -18.49
C CYS A 328 7.02 6.26 -18.59
N VAL A 329 7.78 7.14 -17.94
CA VAL A 329 7.54 8.58 -17.97
C VAL A 329 7.75 9.11 -19.39
N ALA A 330 8.85 8.76 -20.04
CA ALA A 330 9.14 9.24 -21.39
C ALA A 330 8.09 8.79 -22.41
N GLU A 331 7.68 7.52 -22.40
CA GLU A 331 6.60 7.02 -23.24
C GLU A 331 5.30 7.80 -22.98
N LYS A 332 4.96 8.03 -21.71
CA LYS A 332 3.75 8.79 -21.39
C LYS A 332 3.82 10.23 -21.89
N LEU A 333 4.95 10.93 -21.72
CA LEU A 333 5.14 12.30 -22.22
C LEU A 333 4.99 12.38 -23.75
N LEU A 334 5.65 11.47 -24.46
CA LEU A 334 5.62 11.44 -25.92
C LEU A 334 4.24 11.05 -26.46
N SER A 335 3.52 10.16 -25.78
CA SER A 335 2.14 9.80 -26.14
C SER A 335 1.17 11.00 -26.05
N GLU A 336 1.45 11.96 -25.16
CA GLU A 336 0.69 13.21 -25.02
C GLU A 336 1.21 14.34 -25.94
N GLY A 337 2.20 14.03 -26.79
CA GLY A 337 2.85 14.98 -27.69
C GLY A 337 3.70 16.03 -26.97
N PHE A 338 4.17 15.76 -25.75
CA PHE A 338 4.99 16.68 -24.97
C PHE A 338 6.49 16.36 -25.15
N PRO A 339 7.35 17.35 -25.43
CA PRO A 339 8.78 17.11 -25.59
C PRO A 339 9.43 16.69 -24.27
N LEU A 340 10.44 15.81 -24.34
CA LEU A 340 11.14 15.35 -23.14
C LEU A 340 11.93 16.51 -22.47
N PRO A 341 11.75 16.73 -21.15
CA PRO A 341 12.54 17.72 -20.42
C PRO A 341 14.05 17.43 -20.47
N ALA A 342 14.86 18.48 -20.50
CA ALA A 342 16.33 18.35 -20.58
C ALA A 342 16.93 17.53 -19.42
N TRP A 343 16.41 17.70 -18.21
CA TRP A 343 16.85 16.92 -17.04
C TRP A 343 16.61 15.42 -17.24
N LEU A 344 15.46 15.05 -17.83
CA LEU A 344 15.10 13.65 -18.08
C LEU A 344 16.01 13.07 -19.17
N VAL A 345 16.24 13.81 -20.26
CA VAL A 345 17.18 13.40 -21.32
C VAL A 345 18.59 13.19 -20.75
N ASN A 346 19.07 14.10 -19.90
CA ASN A 346 20.39 13.97 -19.28
C ASN A 346 20.47 12.77 -18.34
N SER A 347 19.42 12.50 -17.55
CA SER A 347 19.36 11.31 -16.69
C SER A 347 19.41 10.00 -17.50
N PHE A 348 18.68 9.92 -18.62
CA PHE A 348 18.75 8.81 -19.55
C PHE A 348 20.14 8.63 -20.19
N LYS A 349 20.80 9.72 -20.56
CA LYS A 349 22.16 9.66 -21.15
C LYS A 349 23.15 9.02 -20.18
N VAL A 350 23.05 9.36 -18.90
CA VAL A 350 23.92 8.82 -17.84
C VAL A 350 23.58 7.36 -17.50
N LEU A 351 22.31 7.01 -17.40
CA LEU A 351 21.87 5.67 -17.00
C LEU A 351 21.93 4.65 -18.15
N SER A 352 21.33 4.99 -19.29
CA SER A 352 21.26 4.12 -20.47
C SER A 352 20.83 4.88 -21.74
N ALA A 353 21.82 5.36 -22.51
CA ALA A 353 21.57 5.97 -23.82
C ALA A 353 20.83 5.04 -24.80
N SER A 354 21.10 3.72 -24.74
CA SER A 354 20.48 2.71 -25.62
C SER A 354 18.94 2.67 -25.53
N GLN A 355 18.40 2.85 -24.33
CA GLN A 355 16.95 2.86 -24.11
C GLN A 355 16.32 4.16 -24.60
N LEU A 356 17.01 5.30 -24.42
CA LEU A 356 16.56 6.57 -24.97
C LEU A 356 16.51 6.54 -26.50
N PHE A 357 17.49 5.91 -27.16
CA PHE A 357 17.44 5.68 -28.61
C PHE A 357 16.19 4.92 -29.02
N ARG A 358 15.85 3.84 -28.31
CA ARG A 358 14.64 3.07 -28.60
C ARG A 358 13.38 3.92 -28.43
N VAL A 359 13.28 4.67 -27.34
CA VAL A 359 12.12 5.56 -27.11
C VAL A 359 11.99 6.61 -28.21
N TYR A 360 13.07 7.23 -28.68
CA TYR A 360 12.98 8.17 -29.79
C TYR A 360 12.58 7.51 -31.11
N LEU A 361 13.04 6.30 -31.38
CA LEU A 361 12.64 5.54 -32.57
C LEU A 361 11.18 5.08 -32.48
N ASP A 362 10.73 4.62 -31.31
CA ASP A 362 9.36 4.13 -31.09
C ASP A 362 8.30 5.24 -31.33
N TYR A 363 8.68 6.52 -31.20
CA TYR A 363 7.81 7.70 -31.42
C TYR A 363 8.20 8.52 -32.67
N ASP A 364 8.96 7.94 -33.60
CA ASP A 364 9.37 8.57 -34.88
C ASP A 364 10.09 9.92 -34.74
N LEU A 365 10.78 10.17 -33.62
CA LEU A 365 11.58 11.37 -33.38
C LEU A 365 12.97 11.24 -34.01
N LEU A 366 13.01 11.12 -35.35
CA LEU A 366 14.22 10.82 -36.12
C LEU A 366 15.33 11.86 -35.95
N GLN A 367 14.99 13.15 -35.88
CA GLN A 367 15.98 14.22 -35.72
C GLN A 367 16.67 14.15 -34.35
N ALA A 368 15.90 13.98 -33.28
CA ALA A 368 16.44 13.86 -31.92
C ALA A 368 17.26 12.57 -31.76
N ALA A 369 16.80 11.46 -32.36
CA ALA A 369 17.55 10.20 -32.40
C ALA A 369 18.89 10.34 -33.13
N ALA A 370 18.93 11.02 -34.28
CA ALA A 370 20.17 11.26 -35.03
C ALA A 370 21.15 12.14 -34.25
N GLN A 371 20.67 13.22 -33.64
CA GLN A 371 21.50 14.08 -32.80
C GLN A 371 22.07 13.34 -31.59
N LEU A 372 21.25 12.56 -30.87
CA LEU A 372 21.70 11.72 -29.77
C LEU A 372 22.75 10.71 -30.23
N CYS A 373 22.60 10.14 -31.43
CA CYS A 373 23.52 9.13 -31.98
C CYS A 373 24.87 9.74 -32.30
N MET A 374 24.87 10.93 -32.89
CA MET A 374 26.10 11.67 -33.16
C MET A 374 26.81 12.07 -31.87
N GLU A 375 26.09 12.59 -30.88
CA GLU A 375 26.66 12.92 -29.56
C GLU A 375 27.24 11.69 -28.86
N TYR A 376 26.54 10.55 -28.94
CA TYR A 376 26.98 9.30 -28.34
C TYR A 376 28.22 8.72 -29.04
N LEU A 377 28.28 8.78 -30.37
CA LEU A 377 29.46 8.37 -31.14
C LEU A 377 30.65 9.27 -30.84
N ASP A 378 30.46 10.58 -30.72
CA ASP A 378 31.52 11.51 -30.33
C ASP A 378 32.05 11.21 -28.93
N ALA A 379 31.15 10.94 -27.98
CA ALA A 379 31.52 10.55 -26.62
C ALA A 379 32.32 9.24 -26.60
N LEU A 380 31.90 8.22 -27.35
CA LEU A 380 32.64 6.97 -27.49
C LEU A 380 34.01 7.17 -28.14
N LEU A 381 34.10 8.00 -29.19
CA LEU A 381 35.37 8.34 -29.84
C LEU A 381 36.32 9.06 -28.89
N GLY A 382 35.81 9.91 -27.99
CA GLY A 382 36.57 10.58 -26.93
C GLY A 382 37.03 9.61 -25.84
N VAL A 383 36.18 8.68 -25.42
CA VAL A 383 36.53 7.60 -24.47
C VAL A 383 37.66 6.72 -25.00
N LEU A 384 37.64 6.40 -26.30
CA LEU A 384 38.73 5.67 -26.98
C LEU A 384 40.04 6.47 -27.04
N GLN A 385 39.98 7.79 -26.89
CA GLN A 385 41.14 8.69 -26.81
C GLN A 385 41.59 8.94 -25.36
N GLY A 386 40.96 8.31 -24.37
CA GLY A 386 41.27 8.46 -22.95
C GLY A 386 40.57 9.63 -22.26
N GLN A 387 39.58 10.26 -22.88
CA GLN A 387 38.79 11.34 -22.25
C GLN A 387 37.55 10.78 -21.56
N ASP A 388 37.28 11.24 -20.34
CA ASP A 388 36.02 10.95 -19.66
C ASP A 388 34.87 11.71 -20.32
N SER A 389 33.74 11.06 -20.56
CA SER A 389 32.53 11.71 -21.05
C SER A 389 31.44 11.68 -19.96
N PRO A 390 31.42 12.68 -19.05
CA PRO A 390 30.48 12.70 -17.93
C PRO A 390 29.01 12.76 -18.38
N ALA A 391 28.74 13.32 -19.57
CA ALA A 391 27.40 13.41 -20.15
C ALA A 391 26.73 12.03 -20.38
N PHE A 392 27.52 10.98 -20.59
CA PHE A 392 27.04 9.60 -20.80
C PHE A 392 27.48 8.63 -19.71
N GLY A 393 28.07 9.13 -18.61
CA GLY A 393 28.58 8.30 -17.53
C GLY A 393 29.74 7.36 -17.94
N LEU A 394 30.38 7.61 -19.09
CA LEU A 394 31.48 6.76 -19.59
C LEU A 394 32.82 7.28 -19.07
N LYS A 395 33.65 6.35 -18.59
CA LYS A 395 35.04 6.61 -18.17
C LYS A 395 35.99 6.33 -19.33
N GLY A 396 36.98 7.20 -19.50
CA GLY A 396 38.05 7.07 -20.48
C GLY A 396 38.83 5.78 -20.25
N LEU A 397 39.13 5.07 -21.33
CA LEU A 397 39.95 3.87 -21.26
C LEU A 397 41.42 4.27 -21.14
N LEU A 398 41.99 4.11 -19.95
CA LEU A 398 43.42 4.36 -19.70
C LEU A 398 44.31 3.16 -20.10
N GLN A 399 43.76 1.94 -20.21
CA GLN A 399 44.44 0.72 -20.70
C GLN A 399 43.42 -0.27 -21.30
N HIS A 400 43.92 -1.25 -22.09
CA HIS A 400 43.21 -2.32 -22.83
C HIS A 400 42.28 -3.22 -21.97
N GLY A 401 41.24 -2.64 -21.37
CA GLY A 401 40.12 -3.37 -20.77
C GLY A 401 38.98 -3.57 -21.78
N PRO A 402 38.16 -4.62 -21.65
CA PRO A 402 36.99 -4.80 -22.50
C PRO A 402 36.02 -3.62 -22.33
N MET A 403 35.63 -2.99 -23.44
CA MET A 403 34.54 -2.01 -23.48
C MET A 403 33.27 -2.65 -22.92
N SER A 404 32.76 -2.15 -21.79
CA SER A 404 31.51 -2.65 -21.21
C SER A 404 30.27 -2.13 -21.97
N VAL A 405 30.43 -1.07 -22.77
CA VAL A 405 29.33 -0.42 -23.50
C VAL A 405 29.69 -0.27 -24.97
N TRP A 406 28.81 -0.76 -25.84
CA TRP A 406 28.94 -0.72 -27.30
C TRP A 406 27.79 0.06 -27.94
N VAL A 407 28.01 0.51 -29.17
CA VAL A 407 26.95 1.12 -29.98
C VAL A 407 25.80 0.11 -30.18
N PRO A 408 24.53 0.51 -29.94
CA PRO A 408 23.38 -0.32 -30.25
C PRO A 408 23.13 -0.36 -31.76
N TYR A 409 23.92 -1.16 -32.48
CA TYR A 409 23.89 -1.23 -33.95
C TYR A 409 22.49 -1.49 -34.53
N THR A 410 21.66 -2.29 -33.87
CA THR A 410 20.28 -2.53 -34.33
C THR A 410 19.44 -1.25 -34.39
N CYS A 411 19.57 -0.38 -33.39
CA CYS A 411 18.84 0.89 -33.34
C CYS A 411 19.41 1.88 -34.37
N VAL A 412 20.73 1.88 -34.53
CA VAL A 412 21.41 2.73 -35.52
C VAL A 412 21.04 2.33 -36.95
N ASP A 413 21.00 1.04 -37.25
CA ASP A 413 20.58 0.54 -38.57
C ASP A 413 19.11 0.87 -38.86
N GLN A 414 18.24 0.77 -37.84
CA GLN A 414 16.85 1.19 -37.95
C GLN A 414 16.74 2.69 -38.25
N LEU A 415 17.51 3.52 -37.53
CA LEU A 415 17.56 4.96 -37.76
C LEU A 415 18.07 5.31 -39.16
N LEU A 416 19.15 4.67 -39.63
CA LEU A 416 19.68 4.87 -40.98
C LEU A 416 18.67 4.48 -42.05
N ARG A 417 17.93 3.38 -41.86
CA ARG A 417 16.84 2.99 -42.77
C ARG A 417 15.71 4.00 -42.77
N ALA A 418 15.27 4.48 -41.60
CA ALA A 418 14.20 5.48 -41.49
C ALA A 418 14.61 6.81 -42.15
N LEU A 419 15.83 7.30 -41.89
CA LEU A 419 16.38 8.49 -42.54
C LEU A 419 16.52 8.33 -44.05
N LYS A 420 16.84 7.11 -44.53
CA LYS A 420 16.91 6.81 -45.96
C LYS A 420 15.53 6.82 -46.64
N GLN A 421 14.47 6.46 -45.93
CA GLN A 421 13.10 6.51 -46.43
C GLN A 421 12.59 7.95 -46.55
N HIS A 422 12.94 8.82 -45.60
CA HIS A 422 12.58 10.25 -45.60
C HIS A 422 13.58 11.14 -46.34
N GLN A 423 14.20 10.61 -47.41
CA GLN A 423 15.14 11.37 -48.22
C GLN A 423 14.51 12.50 -49.03
N GLU A 424 13.23 12.80 -48.93
CA GLU A 424 12.66 13.94 -49.65
C GLU A 424 13.05 15.27 -48.99
N ASP A 425 13.23 15.29 -47.67
CA ASP A 425 13.66 16.48 -46.94
C ASP A 425 15.18 16.59 -46.91
N ASP A 426 15.70 17.77 -47.29
CA ASP A 426 17.14 18.03 -47.32
C ASP A 426 17.79 17.96 -45.92
N SER A 427 17.03 18.21 -44.85
CA SER A 427 17.50 18.07 -43.47
C SER A 427 17.81 16.61 -43.10
N PHE A 428 16.92 15.67 -43.43
CA PHE A 428 17.14 14.24 -43.16
C PHE A 428 18.24 13.66 -44.04
N ARG A 429 18.40 14.16 -45.28
CA ARG A 429 19.54 13.81 -46.13
C ARG A 429 20.88 14.23 -45.52
N GLN A 430 20.96 15.45 -44.97
CA GLN A 430 22.17 15.94 -44.33
C GLN A 430 22.48 15.12 -43.07
N LEU A 431 21.47 14.85 -42.23
CA LEU A 431 21.64 14.03 -41.03
C LEU A 431 22.08 12.60 -41.36
N TYR A 432 21.54 11.99 -42.42
CA TYR A 432 21.96 10.67 -42.88
C TYR A 432 23.45 10.65 -43.24
N ARG A 433 23.91 11.61 -44.06
CA ARG A 433 25.33 11.68 -44.48
C ARG A 433 26.27 11.86 -43.30
N GLN A 434 25.95 12.79 -42.39
CA GLN A 434 26.75 13.05 -41.20
C GLN A 434 26.84 11.82 -40.30
N LEU A 435 25.72 11.11 -40.13
CA LEU A 435 25.67 9.93 -39.28
C LEU A 435 26.46 8.75 -39.90
N ASP A 436 26.30 8.52 -41.20
CA ASP A 436 27.01 7.46 -41.94
C ASP A 436 28.54 7.68 -41.92
N GLU A 437 28.97 8.93 -42.14
CA GLU A 437 30.37 9.33 -42.02
C GLU A 437 30.93 9.07 -40.61
N LYS A 438 30.20 9.46 -39.55
CA LYS A 438 30.64 9.24 -38.17
C LYS A 438 30.71 7.76 -37.78
N ILE A 439 29.76 6.95 -38.24
CA ILE A 439 29.77 5.50 -38.02
C ILE A 439 30.98 4.87 -38.71
N ALA A 440 31.30 5.27 -39.94
CA ALA A 440 32.48 4.79 -40.65
C ALA A 440 33.78 5.14 -39.91
N VAL A 441 33.89 6.37 -39.38
CA VAL A 441 35.04 6.79 -38.56
C VAL A 441 35.16 5.95 -37.29
N TYR A 442 34.05 5.69 -36.61
CA TYR A 442 34.02 4.85 -35.41
C TYR A 442 34.43 3.40 -35.69
N GLN A 443 33.87 2.78 -36.74
CA GLN A 443 34.23 1.42 -37.17
C GLN A 443 35.71 1.32 -37.51
N LYS A 444 36.27 2.32 -38.19
CA LYS A 444 37.70 2.36 -38.51
C LYS A 444 38.56 2.37 -37.24
N LYS A 445 38.27 3.22 -36.26
CA LYS A 445 39.03 3.26 -34.99
C LYS A 445 38.91 1.97 -34.18
N ILE A 446 37.73 1.34 -34.15
CA ILE A 446 37.59 0.01 -33.52
C ILE A 446 38.44 -1.02 -34.25
N SER A 447 38.43 -1.00 -35.59
CA SER A 447 39.23 -1.95 -36.38
C SER A 447 40.73 -1.79 -36.09
N GLU A 448 41.23 -0.56 -35.95
CA GLU A 448 42.60 -0.23 -35.57
C GLU A 448 42.94 -0.76 -34.16
N LEU A 449 42.02 -0.67 -33.20
CA LEU A 449 42.20 -1.21 -31.85
C LEU A 449 42.13 -2.74 -31.79
N SER A 450 41.28 -3.36 -32.63
CA SER A 450 41.15 -4.82 -32.71
C SER A 450 42.28 -5.49 -33.49
N GLY A 451 42.88 -4.80 -34.46
CA GLY A 451 43.99 -5.30 -35.28
C GLY A 451 45.37 -5.22 -34.62
N VAL A 452 45.45 -4.66 -33.40
CA VAL A 452 46.66 -4.57 -32.58
C VAL A 452 46.67 -5.63 -31.46
N SER A 453 45.73 -6.60 -31.51
CA SER A 453 45.64 -7.73 -30.56
C SER A 453 46.55 -8.89 -30.94
#